data_AF-A0ABD5JPJ7-F1
#
_entry.id   AF-A0ABD5JPJ7-F1
#
_cell.length_a   1.000
_cell.length_b   1.000
_cell.length_c   1.000
_cell.angle_alpha   90.00
_cell.angle_beta   90.00
_cell.angle_gamma   90.00
#
_symmetry.space_group_name_H-M   'P 1'
#
loop_
_entity.id
_entity.type
_entity.pdbx_description
1 polymer ?
#
loop_
_entity_poly.entity_id
_entity_poly.type
_entity_poly.pdbx_seq_one_letter_code
_entity_poly.pdbx_strand_id
1 'polypeptide(L)'
;MEDGREFSDTREQWWWKVIEQLAAELDEACPGAKRFLPRDLGDLDLVRAMLMARTALRDQRVAAATDIANELYSLWPDREPPLEDCAGLVADLLRHLHGEPSPSLRSWQALDLWSGLLQLYAARRAAEVGALRTARELDERWLLDPQAMNDGSLDRPLNPGAGWRSFAAHLRATQRDNVTGAALGLLERATIAQELNRSVESLGEHLGAGSHLAALAGQAEAAKYVRRRAGELSSGTGGGLWAVVSAAAADYLMLSEGVREGLTTYEQELFRTAYEPEWRDREGMLEAYLLRDASAGPHPRPLLPDPQAPAPGWMTTMVQLRAEATGGAKAKTFTWHSLPGHTPWWFCAVRPGPEEHMAAKLAHDGRVQFEVDKSTPGDLLVGLPDDEPETFLHHLRFRYDENDRDDLCRLLMLATTGWARLDILAARQAGGLRVLQTVRVDVPGEVRDLCGEYAYRRLEEMEGGHDSVTGGAGHSGGDPNLLADEEWGENLVTYEEPPREREATPVFDGGLFQRDDMLF
;
A
#
# COMPACT_ATOMS: atom_id res chain seq x y z
N MET A 1 -0.55 29.37 8.83
CA MET A 1 0.73 29.02 8.20
C MET A 1 1.21 30.11 7.26
N GLU A 2 1.88 31.13 7.79
CA GLU A 2 2.37 32.26 7.01
C GLU A 2 3.85 32.13 6.59
N ASP A 3 4.68 31.51 7.43
CA ASP A 3 6.13 31.41 7.23
C ASP A 3 6.70 30.00 7.41
N GLY A 4 7.99 29.88 7.15
CA GLY A 4 8.75 28.63 7.16
C GLY A 4 8.92 27.99 8.54
N ARG A 5 8.87 28.78 9.62
CA ARG A 5 9.01 28.26 10.99
C ARG A 5 7.74 27.54 11.41
N GLU A 6 6.59 28.16 11.17
CA GLU A 6 5.29 27.55 11.48
C GLU A 6 5.10 26.23 10.72
N PHE A 7 5.60 26.15 9.48
CA PHE A 7 5.61 24.91 8.70
C PHE A 7 6.49 23.83 9.32
N SER A 8 7.74 24.16 9.67
CA SER A 8 8.66 23.21 10.31
C SER A 8 8.11 22.72 11.66
N ASP A 9 7.56 23.60 12.49
CA ASP A 9 7.02 23.24 13.80
C ASP A 9 5.79 22.31 13.65
N THR A 10 4.91 22.58 12.68
CA THR A 10 3.74 21.73 12.40
C THR A 10 4.15 20.36 11.87
N ARG A 11 5.11 20.34 10.93
CA ARG A 11 5.67 19.10 10.39
C ARG A 11 6.32 18.24 11.48
N GLU A 12 7.09 18.86 12.36
CA GLU A 12 7.75 18.19 13.48
C GLU A 12 6.73 17.57 14.44
N GLN A 13 5.68 18.30 14.80
CA GLN A 13 4.60 17.80 15.65
C GLN A 13 3.84 16.63 14.99
N TRP A 14 3.64 16.68 13.67
CA TRP A 14 3.01 15.58 12.95
C TRP A 14 3.86 14.32 12.99
N TRP A 15 5.15 14.42 12.67
CA TRP A 15 6.08 13.29 12.74
C TRP A 15 6.21 12.74 14.16
N TRP A 16 6.20 13.60 15.18
CA TRP A 16 6.19 13.17 16.57
C TRP A 16 4.99 12.26 16.88
N LYS A 17 3.78 12.62 16.44
CA LYS A 17 2.58 11.78 16.62
C LYS A 17 2.69 10.44 15.92
N VAL A 18 3.19 10.42 14.67
CA VAL A 18 3.41 9.17 13.92
C VAL A 18 4.40 8.25 14.65
N ILE A 19 5.51 8.82 15.14
CA ILE A 19 6.53 8.10 15.90
C ILE A 19 5.96 7.56 17.22
N GLU A 20 5.25 8.38 17.98
CA GLU A 20 4.60 7.97 19.24
C GLU A 20 3.59 6.84 19.02
N GLN A 21 2.76 6.93 17.98
CA GLN A 21 1.78 5.89 17.65
C GLN A 21 2.46 4.54 17.37
N LEU A 22 3.48 4.53 16.50
CA LEU A 22 4.20 3.30 16.15
C LEU A 22 5.02 2.74 17.32
N ALA A 23 5.58 3.61 18.16
CA ALA A 23 6.29 3.19 19.35
C ALA A 23 5.33 2.58 20.39
N ALA A 24 4.15 3.16 20.56
CA ALA A 24 3.10 2.62 21.43
C ALA A 24 2.58 1.27 20.91
N GLU A 25 2.38 1.14 19.60
CA GLU A 25 1.97 -0.12 18.97
C GLU A 25 3.03 -1.22 19.14
N LEU A 26 4.32 -0.88 19.06
CA LEU A 26 5.40 -1.82 19.38
C LEU A 26 5.32 -2.28 20.85
N ASP A 27 5.07 -1.36 21.78
CA ASP A 27 4.96 -1.67 23.22
C ASP A 27 3.70 -2.50 23.53
N GLU A 28 2.61 -2.34 22.77
CA GLU A 28 1.41 -3.18 22.82
C GLU A 28 1.67 -4.58 22.28
N ALA A 29 2.27 -4.68 21.09
CA ALA A 29 2.60 -5.95 20.45
C ALA A 29 3.62 -6.76 21.27
N CYS A 30 4.57 -6.07 21.90
CA CYS A 30 5.69 -6.67 22.62
C CYS A 30 6.01 -5.86 23.90
N PRO A 31 5.30 -6.10 25.01
CA PRO A 31 5.55 -5.42 26.26
C PRO A 31 7.03 -5.54 26.71
N GLY A 32 7.71 -4.39 26.80
CA GLY A 32 9.12 -4.33 27.15
C GLY A 32 10.09 -4.42 25.97
N ALA A 33 9.62 -4.27 24.71
CA ALA A 33 10.45 -4.16 23.51
C ALA A 33 11.64 -3.19 23.67
N LYS A 34 11.46 -2.12 24.46
CA LYS A 34 12.52 -1.16 24.81
C LYS A 34 13.80 -1.78 25.37
N ARG A 35 13.75 -2.94 26.04
CA ARG A 35 14.95 -3.63 26.56
C ARG A 35 15.81 -4.25 25.46
N PHE A 36 15.22 -4.47 24.28
CA PHE A 36 15.87 -5.03 23.10
C PHE A 36 16.47 -3.97 22.19
N LEU A 37 16.42 -2.70 22.56
CA LEU A 37 16.94 -1.59 21.76
C LEU A 37 18.17 -0.95 22.42
N PRO A 38 19.28 -0.80 21.67
CA PRO A 38 20.45 -0.09 22.18
C PRO A 38 20.13 1.36 22.50
N ARG A 39 20.56 1.82 23.70
CA ARG A 39 20.30 3.21 24.16
C ARG A 39 21.18 4.25 23.47
N ASP A 40 22.21 3.82 22.76
CA ASP A 40 23.17 4.68 22.08
C ASP A 40 22.72 5.10 20.67
N LEU A 41 21.61 4.57 20.15
CA LEU A 41 21.06 4.93 18.82
C LEU A 41 20.30 6.26 18.78
N GLY A 42 20.27 7.03 19.88
CA GLY A 42 19.65 8.36 19.93
C GLY A 42 18.19 8.30 20.39
N ASP A 43 17.29 8.95 19.65
CA ASP A 43 15.85 9.00 19.94
C ASP A 43 15.21 7.60 19.95
N LEU A 44 14.94 7.09 21.15
CA LEU A 44 14.42 5.74 21.35
C LEU A 44 12.97 5.55 20.88
N ASP A 45 12.16 6.61 20.79
CA ASP A 45 10.82 6.50 20.21
C ASP A 45 10.92 6.33 18.69
N LEU A 46 11.80 7.10 18.04
CA LEU A 46 12.07 6.95 16.60
C LEU A 46 12.65 5.56 16.27
N VAL A 47 13.60 5.04 17.06
CA VAL A 47 14.15 3.70 16.85
C VAL A 47 13.07 2.61 17.00
N ARG A 48 12.14 2.76 17.95
CA ARG A 48 10.99 1.85 18.10
C ARG A 48 10.06 1.89 16.89
N ALA A 49 9.70 3.09 16.43
CA ALA A 49 8.88 3.28 15.24
C ALA A 49 9.54 2.66 13.99
N MET A 50 10.85 2.87 13.83
CA MET A 50 11.65 2.27 12.76
C MET A 50 11.65 0.74 12.84
N LEU A 51 11.79 0.15 14.03
CA LEU A 51 11.74 -1.30 14.19
C LEU A 51 10.38 -1.87 13.75
N MET A 52 9.29 -1.22 14.14
CA MET A 52 7.94 -1.64 13.76
C MET A 52 7.76 -1.59 12.23
N ALA A 53 8.08 -0.45 11.61
CA ALA A 53 7.99 -0.27 10.16
C ALA A 53 8.90 -1.24 9.38
N ARG A 54 10.13 -1.48 9.88
CA ARG A 54 11.06 -2.42 9.27
C ARG A 54 10.56 -3.86 9.35
N THR A 55 10.00 -4.26 10.48
CA THR A 55 9.46 -5.62 10.66
C THR A 55 8.25 -5.84 9.74
N ALA A 56 7.37 -4.84 9.61
CA ALA A 56 6.28 -4.85 8.64
C ALA A 56 6.81 -5.00 7.20
N LEU A 57 7.80 -4.19 6.81
CA LEU A 57 8.41 -4.28 5.48
C LEU A 57 9.07 -5.64 5.23
N ARG A 58 9.71 -6.24 6.24
CA ARG A 58 10.32 -7.57 6.13
C ARG A 58 9.27 -8.68 6.01
N ASP A 59 8.16 -8.61 6.75
CA ASP A 59 7.04 -9.53 6.59
C ASP A 59 6.45 -9.46 5.17
N GLN A 60 6.30 -8.25 4.64
CA GLN A 60 5.82 -8.00 3.27
C GLN A 60 6.81 -8.51 2.20
N ARG A 61 8.09 -8.55 2.53
CA ARG A 61 9.13 -9.17 1.69
C ARG A 61 9.25 -10.68 1.88
N VAL A 62 8.38 -11.27 2.71
CA VAL A 62 8.38 -12.72 2.99
C VAL A 62 9.74 -13.15 3.59
N ALA A 63 10.39 -12.26 4.35
CA ALA A 63 11.63 -12.59 5.04
C ALA A 63 11.39 -13.65 6.12
N ALA A 64 12.32 -14.57 6.31
CA ALA A 64 12.22 -15.55 7.38
C ALA A 64 12.31 -14.84 8.74
N ALA A 65 11.53 -15.31 9.72
CA ALA A 65 11.57 -14.75 11.08
C ALA A 65 12.99 -14.79 11.69
N THR A 66 13.79 -15.80 11.33
CA THR A 66 15.20 -15.91 11.72
C THR A 66 16.05 -14.79 11.15
N ASP A 67 15.79 -14.35 9.92
CA ASP A 67 16.54 -13.26 9.29
C ASP A 67 16.19 -11.93 9.95
N ILE A 68 14.90 -11.70 10.24
CA ILE A 68 14.44 -10.52 10.98
C ILE A 68 15.06 -10.52 12.40
N ALA A 69 15.12 -11.67 13.06
CA ALA A 69 15.73 -11.80 14.38
C ALA A 69 17.26 -11.53 14.34
N ASN A 70 17.95 -11.97 13.28
CA ASN A 70 19.36 -11.68 13.06
C ASN A 70 19.61 -10.18 12.81
N GLU A 71 18.72 -9.50 12.09
CA GLU A 71 18.79 -8.04 11.90
C GLU A 71 18.62 -7.29 13.21
N LEU A 72 17.62 -7.68 14.01
CA LEU A 72 17.42 -7.17 15.36
C LEU A 72 18.64 -7.38 16.26
N TYR A 73 19.21 -8.58 16.21
CA TYR A 73 20.42 -8.92 16.95
C TYR A 73 21.63 -8.06 16.51
N SER A 74 21.69 -7.69 15.23
CA SER A 74 22.75 -6.84 14.66
C SER A 74 22.67 -5.38 15.11
N LEU A 75 21.52 -4.93 15.67
CA LEU A 75 21.43 -3.62 16.31
C LEU A 75 22.41 -3.47 17.47
N TRP A 76 22.82 -4.57 18.11
CA TRP A 76 23.70 -4.56 19.26
C TRP A 76 25.14 -4.89 18.87
N PRO A 77 26.11 -4.00 19.18
CA PRO A 77 27.50 -4.24 18.80
C PRO A 77 28.09 -5.41 19.61
N ASP A 78 27.68 -5.50 20.88
CA ASP A 78 28.13 -6.50 21.84
C ASP A 78 27.23 -7.74 21.87
N ARG A 79 26.25 -7.83 20.97
CA ARG A 79 25.41 -9.02 20.79
C ARG A 79 24.59 -9.46 22.03
N GLU A 80 24.24 -8.50 22.88
CA GLU A 80 23.19 -8.65 23.91
C GLU A 80 21.93 -7.98 23.38
N PRO A 81 20.71 -8.53 23.44
CA PRO A 81 20.28 -9.76 24.10
C PRO A 81 20.50 -11.03 23.27
N PRO A 82 20.35 -12.23 23.88
CA PRO A 82 20.45 -13.51 23.17
C PRO A 82 19.53 -13.58 21.94
N LEU A 83 20.00 -14.22 20.87
CA LEU A 83 19.24 -14.38 19.63
C LEU A 83 17.87 -15.06 19.83
N GLU A 84 17.76 -15.97 20.80
CA GLU A 84 16.49 -16.64 21.15
C GLU A 84 15.43 -15.64 21.63
N ASP A 85 15.83 -14.64 22.42
CA ASP A 85 14.89 -13.61 22.89
C ASP A 85 14.48 -12.68 21.74
N CYS A 86 15.39 -12.40 20.78
CA CYS A 86 15.07 -11.69 19.55
C CYS A 86 14.06 -12.46 18.69
N ALA A 87 14.20 -13.79 18.58
CA ALA A 87 13.27 -14.63 17.82
C ALA A 87 11.87 -14.62 18.44
N GLY A 88 11.77 -14.66 19.78
CA GLY A 88 10.50 -14.50 20.49
C GLY A 88 9.82 -13.17 20.19
N LEU A 89 10.57 -12.07 20.26
CA LEU A 89 10.07 -10.73 19.93
C LEU A 89 9.57 -10.65 18.48
N VAL A 90 10.31 -11.18 17.51
CA VAL A 90 9.87 -11.20 16.10
C VAL A 90 8.59 -12.00 15.94
N ALA A 91 8.46 -13.15 16.59
CA ALA A 91 7.25 -13.97 16.48
C ALA A 91 6.01 -13.23 17.01
N ASP A 92 6.16 -12.44 18.07
CA ASP A 92 5.09 -11.63 18.65
C ASP A 92 4.74 -10.43 17.74
N LEU A 93 5.74 -9.74 17.19
CA LEU A 93 5.53 -8.67 16.22
C LEU A 93 4.82 -9.14 14.95
N LEU A 94 5.25 -10.27 14.38
CA LEU A 94 4.60 -10.84 13.20
C LEU A 94 3.15 -11.22 13.51
N ARG A 95 2.89 -11.76 14.70
CA ARG A 95 1.51 -12.08 15.13
C ARG A 95 0.63 -10.83 15.20
N HIS A 96 1.16 -9.74 15.75
CA HIS A 96 0.46 -8.45 15.80
C HIS A 96 0.19 -7.90 14.40
N LEU A 97 1.20 -7.87 13.53
CA LEU A 97 1.09 -7.40 12.14
C LEU A 97 0.10 -8.21 11.31
N HIS A 98 -0.15 -9.47 11.66
CA HIS A 98 -1.13 -10.33 10.98
C HIS A 98 -2.56 -10.17 11.53
N GLY A 99 -2.73 -9.37 12.59
CA GLY A 99 -4.03 -8.92 13.09
C GLY A 99 -4.46 -7.61 12.41
N GLU A 100 -4.73 -6.59 13.22
CA GLU A 100 -5.12 -5.25 12.76
C GLU A 100 -4.00 -4.23 13.08
N PRO A 101 -2.94 -4.15 12.26
CA PRO A 101 -1.89 -3.17 12.49
C PRO A 101 -2.39 -1.75 12.14
N SER A 102 -1.69 -0.72 12.64
CA SER A 102 -1.99 0.68 12.27
C SER A 102 -2.06 0.86 10.75
N PRO A 103 -2.93 1.76 10.24
CA PRO A 103 -3.06 2.02 8.81
C PRO A 103 -1.74 2.37 8.10
N SER A 104 -0.82 3.04 8.80
CA SER A 104 0.51 3.41 8.29
C SER A 104 1.43 2.21 8.00
N LEU A 105 1.16 1.04 8.57
CA LEU A 105 1.94 -0.19 8.40
C LEU A 105 1.42 -1.10 7.28
N ARG A 106 0.40 -0.66 6.55
CA ARG A 106 -0.19 -1.44 5.46
C ARG A 106 0.79 -1.76 4.35
N SER A 107 0.49 -2.83 3.64
CA SER A 107 1.32 -3.41 2.57
C SER A 107 1.66 -2.46 1.42
N TRP A 108 0.87 -1.41 1.21
CA TRP A 108 1.12 -0.38 0.21
C TRP A 108 1.67 0.94 0.76
N GLN A 109 1.91 1.05 2.08
CA GLN A 109 2.45 2.26 2.72
C GLN A 109 3.77 2.01 3.47
N ALA A 110 4.03 0.79 3.94
CA ALA A 110 5.13 0.50 4.85
C ALA A 110 6.53 0.80 4.27
N LEU A 111 6.73 0.65 2.95
CA LEU A 111 8.00 0.98 2.31
C LEU A 111 8.28 2.50 2.37
N ASP A 112 7.29 3.31 2.07
CA ASP A 112 7.42 4.77 2.08
C ASP A 112 7.56 5.28 3.50
N LEU A 113 6.79 4.73 4.44
CA LEU A 113 6.91 5.00 5.87
C LEU A 113 8.31 4.67 6.39
N TRP A 114 8.82 3.46 6.09
CA TRP A 114 10.18 3.05 6.46
C TRP A 114 11.21 4.04 5.90
N SER A 115 11.09 4.41 4.63
CA SER A 115 12.00 5.35 3.97
C SER A 115 11.97 6.73 4.62
N GLY A 116 10.78 7.23 4.97
CA GLY A 116 10.61 8.51 5.65
C GLY A 116 11.18 8.52 7.07
N LEU A 117 10.94 7.46 7.86
CA LEU A 117 11.53 7.31 9.20
C LEU A 117 13.06 7.18 9.14
N LEU A 118 13.58 6.46 8.14
CA LEU A 118 15.01 6.32 7.91
C LEU A 118 15.67 7.65 7.55
N GLN A 119 15.05 8.45 6.67
CA GLN A 119 15.50 9.81 6.35
C GLN A 119 15.54 10.68 7.61
N LEU A 120 14.48 10.68 8.42
CA LEU A 120 14.44 11.42 9.68
C LEU A 120 15.53 10.99 10.66
N TYR A 121 15.70 9.68 10.83
CA TYR A 121 16.75 9.13 11.68
C TYR A 121 18.12 9.58 11.21
N ALA A 122 18.42 9.42 9.92
CA ALA A 122 19.71 9.82 9.35
C ALA A 122 20.01 11.30 9.60
N ALA A 123 19.04 12.18 9.36
CA ALA A 123 19.20 13.62 9.56
C ALA A 123 19.39 14.00 11.03
N ARG A 124 18.52 13.51 11.93
CA ARG A 124 18.62 13.78 13.38
C ARG A 124 19.94 13.23 13.94
N ARG A 125 20.29 12.00 13.54
CA ARG A 125 21.49 11.33 14.00
C ARG A 125 22.76 12.00 13.49
N ALA A 126 22.79 12.42 12.22
CA ALA A 126 23.92 13.17 11.67
C ALA A 126 24.14 14.52 12.39
N ALA A 127 23.07 15.18 12.85
CA ALA A 127 23.18 16.38 13.67
C ALA A 127 23.76 16.12 15.07
N GLU A 128 23.45 14.96 15.67
CA GLU A 128 23.94 14.57 17.00
C GLU A 128 25.39 14.07 16.99
N VAL A 129 25.74 13.18 16.06
CA VAL A 129 27.00 12.41 16.10
C VAL A 129 27.86 12.54 14.83
N GLY A 130 27.38 13.32 13.85
CA GLY A 130 28.06 13.55 12.57
C GLY A 130 27.74 12.50 11.50
N ALA A 131 27.69 12.93 10.25
CA ALA A 131 27.26 12.11 9.10
C ALA A 131 28.07 10.81 8.92
N LEU A 132 29.40 10.84 9.13
CA LEU A 132 30.25 9.65 8.98
C LEU A 132 29.88 8.55 10.00
N ARG A 133 29.58 8.94 11.24
CA ARG A 133 29.19 7.98 12.27
C ARG A 133 27.79 7.44 12.00
N THR A 134 26.85 8.29 11.61
CA THR A 134 25.51 7.87 11.18
C THR A 134 25.57 6.87 10.04
N ALA A 135 26.37 7.12 9.01
CA ALA A 135 26.52 6.21 7.87
C ALA A 135 27.02 4.81 8.31
N ARG A 136 27.99 4.75 9.24
CA ARG A 136 28.45 3.49 9.83
C ARG A 136 27.37 2.79 10.65
N GLU A 137 26.60 3.53 11.45
CA GLU A 137 25.50 2.95 12.23
C GLU A 137 24.40 2.38 11.30
N LEU A 138 24.11 3.05 10.18
CA LEU A 138 23.16 2.57 9.17
C LEU A 138 23.64 1.30 8.44
N ASP A 139 24.92 1.22 8.12
CA ASP A 139 25.54 0.04 7.50
C ASP A 139 25.65 -1.13 8.51
N GLU A 140 26.32 -0.90 9.64
CA GLU A 140 26.67 -1.97 10.58
C GLU A 140 25.50 -2.44 11.46
N ARG A 141 24.61 -1.52 11.88
CA ARG A 141 23.51 -1.85 12.81
C ARG A 141 22.19 -2.09 12.09
N TRP A 142 21.88 -1.25 11.11
CA TRP A 142 20.65 -1.39 10.32
C TRP A 142 20.83 -2.22 9.05
N LEU A 143 22.04 -2.74 8.78
CA LEU A 143 22.33 -3.65 7.66
C LEU A 143 21.77 -3.13 6.33
N LEU A 144 21.91 -1.82 6.10
CA LEU A 144 21.46 -1.19 4.88
C LEU A 144 22.52 -1.32 3.80
N ASP A 145 22.11 -1.73 2.60
CA ASP A 145 22.99 -1.80 1.45
C ASP A 145 23.57 -0.40 1.15
N PRO A 146 24.90 -0.22 1.24
CA PRO A 146 25.55 1.06 0.94
C PRO A 146 25.27 1.56 -0.49
N GLN A 147 24.98 0.66 -1.44
CA GLN A 147 24.59 1.07 -2.80
C GLN A 147 23.16 1.59 -2.87
N ALA A 148 22.24 1.02 -2.08
CA ALA A 148 20.87 1.52 -1.96
C ALA A 148 20.82 2.89 -1.26
N MET A 149 21.78 3.18 -0.38
CA MET A 149 21.90 4.48 0.30
C MET A 149 22.44 5.62 -0.57
N ASN A 150 22.98 5.32 -1.76
CA ASN A 150 23.64 6.29 -2.66
C ASN A 150 22.70 6.94 -3.69
N ASP A 151 21.39 6.69 -3.63
CA ASP A 151 20.41 7.35 -4.51
C ASP A 151 20.19 8.84 -4.16
N GLY A 152 20.91 9.35 -3.15
CA GLY A 152 20.83 10.72 -2.66
C GLY A 152 19.56 11.01 -1.86
N SER A 153 18.71 10.00 -1.59
CA SER A 153 17.47 10.17 -0.82
C SER A 153 17.73 10.50 0.64
N LEU A 154 18.85 10.03 1.21
CA LEU A 154 19.26 10.28 2.59
C LEU A 154 20.09 11.56 2.77
N ASP A 155 20.68 12.07 1.69
CA ASP A 155 21.47 13.30 1.69
C ASP A 155 20.61 14.57 1.57
N ARG A 156 19.29 14.41 1.40
CA ARG A 156 18.36 15.53 1.24
C ARG A 156 18.30 16.36 2.51
N PRO A 157 18.42 17.70 2.43
CA PRO A 157 18.21 18.55 3.60
C PRO A 157 16.72 18.51 3.99
N LEU A 158 16.39 17.81 5.08
CA LEU A 158 15.03 17.67 5.63
C LEU A 158 14.52 18.93 6.35
N ASN A 159 14.90 20.12 5.87
CA ASN A 159 14.36 21.40 6.34
C ASN A 159 13.55 22.09 5.23
N PRO A 160 12.45 21.46 4.74
CA PRO A 160 11.60 22.05 3.72
C PRO A 160 11.02 23.42 4.16
N GLY A 161 10.85 23.62 5.47
CA GLY A 161 10.38 24.89 6.03
C GLY A 161 11.35 26.06 5.81
N ALA A 162 12.66 25.86 5.67
CA ALA A 162 13.61 26.97 5.46
C ALA A 162 13.32 27.78 4.18
N GLY A 163 12.80 27.13 3.14
CA GLY A 163 12.39 27.76 1.89
C GLY A 163 10.91 28.16 1.85
N TRP A 164 10.11 27.69 2.79
CA TRP A 164 8.66 27.82 2.75
C TRP A 164 8.16 29.20 3.17
N ARG A 165 7.10 29.64 2.49
CA ARG A 165 6.24 30.77 2.85
C ARG A 165 4.90 30.64 2.14
N SER A 166 3.84 31.23 2.71
CA SER A 166 2.55 31.31 2.01
C SER A 166 2.66 32.08 0.70
N PHE A 167 1.74 31.84 -0.25
CA PHE A 167 1.73 32.54 -1.54
C PHE A 167 1.59 34.06 -1.35
N ALA A 168 0.73 34.48 -0.43
CA ALA A 168 0.56 35.89 -0.08
C ALA A 168 1.84 36.51 0.50
N ALA A 169 2.53 35.81 1.42
CA ALA A 169 3.80 36.27 1.96
C ALA A 169 4.91 36.32 0.90
N HIS A 170 4.93 35.37 -0.03
CA HIS A 170 5.85 35.40 -1.17
C HIS A 170 5.64 36.66 -2.01
N LEU A 171 4.41 36.92 -2.46
CA LEU A 171 4.11 38.08 -3.30
C LEU A 171 4.48 39.40 -2.61
N ARG A 172 4.13 39.56 -1.33
CA ARG A 172 4.50 40.76 -0.55
C ARG A 172 6.02 40.95 -0.44
N ALA A 173 6.79 39.86 -0.41
CA ALA A 173 8.23 39.91 -0.26
C ALA A 173 8.97 40.13 -1.60
N THR A 174 8.42 39.66 -2.72
CA THR A 174 9.12 39.61 -4.02
C THR A 174 8.53 40.53 -5.09
N GLN A 175 7.30 40.98 -4.93
CA GLN A 175 6.56 41.73 -5.94
C GLN A 175 6.16 43.13 -5.47
N ARG A 176 5.79 43.99 -6.43
CA ARG A 176 5.24 45.32 -6.17
C ARG A 176 3.78 45.22 -5.70
N ASP A 177 3.33 46.21 -4.92
CA ASP A 177 1.97 46.26 -4.35
C ASP A 177 0.85 46.10 -5.38
N ASN A 178 1.02 46.64 -6.60
CA ASN A 178 0.03 46.51 -7.67
C ASN A 178 -0.06 45.07 -8.22
N VAL A 179 1.05 44.33 -8.27
CA VAL A 179 1.08 42.91 -8.67
C VAL A 179 0.50 42.06 -7.55
N THR A 180 0.93 42.30 -6.31
CA THR A 180 0.44 41.61 -5.12
C THR A 180 -1.06 41.78 -4.95
N GLY A 181 -1.55 43.03 -5.02
CA GLY A 181 -2.98 43.33 -4.92
C GLY A 181 -3.80 42.72 -6.05
N ALA A 182 -3.28 42.72 -7.28
CA ALA A 182 -3.96 42.09 -8.41
C ALA A 182 -4.05 40.56 -8.26
N ALA A 183 -2.97 39.92 -7.80
CA ALA A 183 -2.94 38.48 -7.56
C ALA A 183 -3.87 38.06 -6.41
N LEU A 184 -3.81 38.75 -5.26
CA LEU A 184 -4.68 38.46 -4.11
C LEU A 184 -6.15 38.80 -4.42
N GLY A 185 -6.41 39.87 -5.16
CA GLY A 185 -7.77 40.23 -5.60
C GLY A 185 -8.42 39.20 -6.54
N LEU A 186 -7.65 38.35 -7.22
CA LEU A 186 -8.19 37.19 -7.94
C LEU A 186 -8.71 36.10 -6.99
N LEU A 187 -8.05 35.93 -5.84
CA LEU A 187 -8.38 34.92 -4.82
C LEU A 187 -9.52 35.38 -3.89
N GLU A 188 -9.65 36.69 -3.64
CA GLU A 188 -10.69 37.27 -2.77
C GLU A 188 -12.12 37.16 -3.31
N ARG A 189 -12.29 36.70 -4.56
CA ARG A 189 -13.62 36.42 -5.12
C ARG A 189 -14.28 35.31 -4.32
N ALA A 190 -15.44 35.60 -3.73
CA ALA A 190 -16.12 34.69 -2.79
C ALA A 190 -16.25 33.24 -3.28
N THR A 191 -16.58 33.03 -4.57
CA THR A 191 -16.69 31.69 -5.15
C THR A 191 -15.37 30.93 -5.18
N ILE A 192 -14.26 31.63 -5.45
CA ILE A 192 -12.91 31.06 -5.53
C ILE A 192 -12.37 30.79 -4.13
N ALA A 193 -12.56 31.72 -3.20
CA ALA A 193 -12.21 31.50 -1.80
C ALA A 193 -12.94 30.28 -1.22
N GLN A 194 -14.24 30.11 -1.53
CA GLN A 194 -15.01 28.93 -1.13
C GLN A 194 -14.53 27.64 -1.79
N GLU A 195 -14.11 27.68 -3.06
CA GLU A 195 -13.59 26.51 -3.77
C GLU A 195 -12.23 26.07 -3.22
N LEU A 196 -11.31 27.02 -3.03
CA LEU A 196 -9.99 26.73 -2.44
C LEU A 196 -10.11 26.24 -1.00
N ASN A 197 -10.99 26.83 -0.18
CA ASN A 197 -11.23 26.34 1.17
C ASN A 197 -11.77 24.90 1.17
N ARG A 198 -12.76 24.59 0.34
CA ARG A 198 -13.27 23.21 0.20
C ARG A 198 -12.19 22.23 -0.24
N SER A 199 -11.32 22.65 -1.16
CA SER A 199 -10.20 21.81 -1.61
C SER A 199 -9.20 21.55 -0.47
N VAL A 200 -8.84 22.58 0.31
CA VAL A 200 -7.94 22.43 1.46
C VAL A 200 -8.59 21.61 2.58
N GLU A 201 -9.88 21.79 2.83
CA GLU A 201 -10.64 20.99 3.80
C GLU A 201 -10.66 19.52 3.38
N SER A 202 -10.99 19.21 2.13
CA SER A 202 -10.97 17.83 1.60
C SER A 202 -9.57 17.20 1.66
N LEU A 203 -8.52 17.97 1.39
CA LEU A 203 -7.14 17.50 1.56
C LEU A 203 -6.79 17.28 3.04
N GLY A 204 -7.26 18.15 3.92
CA GLY A 204 -7.08 18.03 5.37
C GLY A 204 -7.79 16.81 5.96
N GLU A 205 -8.97 16.47 5.44
CA GLU A 205 -9.70 15.25 5.80
C GLU A 205 -8.89 13.99 5.42
N HIS A 206 -8.32 13.95 4.21
CA HIS A 206 -7.53 12.80 3.73
C HIS A 206 -6.15 12.67 4.40
N LEU A 207 -5.45 13.80 4.57
CA LEU A 207 -4.11 13.85 5.17
C LEU A 207 -4.15 13.85 6.71
N GLY A 208 -5.34 13.92 7.30
CA GLY A 208 -5.58 13.94 8.74
C GLY A 208 -4.73 14.98 9.46
N ALA A 209 -3.85 14.52 10.36
CA ALA A 209 -2.98 15.39 11.14
C ALA A 209 -1.86 16.09 10.33
N GLY A 210 -1.67 15.74 9.04
CA GLY A 210 -0.65 16.30 8.13
C GLY A 210 -0.97 17.70 7.60
N SER A 211 -1.38 18.62 8.48
CA SER A 211 -1.87 19.96 8.09
C SER A 211 -0.84 20.82 7.34
N HIS A 212 0.47 20.57 7.51
CA HIS A 212 1.53 21.23 6.72
C HIS A 212 1.48 20.83 5.25
N LEU A 213 1.13 19.58 4.93
CA LEU A 213 0.94 19.10 3.55
C LEU A 213 -0.31 19.71 2.92
N ALA A 214 -1.42 19.79 3.67
CA ALA A 214 -2.63 20.47 3.22
C ALA A 214 -2.38 21.97 2.96
N ALA A 215 -1.59 22.63 3.82
CA ALA A 215 -1.18 24.01 3.61
C ALA A 215 -0.33 24.16 2.33
N LEU A 216 0.66 23.28 2.11
CA LEU A 216 1.47 23.27 0.90
C LEU A 216 0.62 23.16 -0.36
N ALA A 217 -0.30 22.19 -0.39
CA ALA A 217 -1.21 21.97 -1.50
C ALA A 217 -2.13 23.17 -1.75
N GLY A 218 -2.75 23.71 -0.70
CA GLY A 218 -3.67 24.84 -0.81
C GLY A 218 -3.01 26.09 -1.41
N GLN A 219 -1.77 26.38 -1.03
CA GLN A 219 -1.05 27.52 -1.61
C GLN A 219 -0.62 27.25 -3.06
N ALA A 220 -0.23 26.02 -3.39
CA ALA A 220 0.08 25.63 -4.77
C ALA A 220 -1.16 25.76 -5.67
N GLU A 221 -2.35 25.37 -5.20
CA GLU A 221 -3.62 25.54 -5.93
C GLU A 221 -3.96 27.01 -6.15
N ALA A 222 -3.84 27.84 -5.12
CA ALA A 222 -4.04 29.28 -5.25
C ALA A 222 -3.11 29.88 -6.31
N ALA A 223 -1.84 29.48 -6.33
CA ALA A 223 -0.88 29.95 -7.32
C ALA A 223 -1.17 29.42 -8.74
N LYS A 224 -1.55 28.14 -8.90
CA LYS A 224 -1.99 27.57 -10.19
C LYS A 224 -3.19 28.32 -10.75
N TYR A 225 -4.19 28.61 -9.89
CA TYR A 225 -5.35 29.40 -10.27
C TYR A 225 -4.95 30.81 -10.75
N VAL A 226 -4.15 31.53 -9.97
CA VAL A 226 -3.69 32.88 -10.32
C VAL A 226 -2.87 32.86 -11.62
N ARG A 227 -1.96 31.90 -11.79
CA ARG A 227 -1.17 31.74 -13.01
C ARG A 227 -2.06 31.57 -14.24
N ARG A 228 -3.01 30.64 -14.18
CA ARG A 228 -3.97 30.36 -15.27
C ARG A 228 -4.78 31.61 -15.59
N ARG A 229 -5.41 32.21 -14.58
CA ARG A 229 -6.32 33.35 -14.79
C ARG A 229 -5.60 34.61 -15.25
N ALA A 230 -4.43 34.89 -14.71
CA ALA A 230 -3.60 36.00 -15.16
C ALA A 230 -3.06 35.75 -16.59
N GLY A 231 -2.76 34.49 -16.94
CA GLY A 231 -2.43 34.10 -18.31
C GLY A 231 -3.55 34.43 -19.29
N GLU A 232 -4.80 34.08 -18.98
CA GLU A 232 -5.97 34.44 -19.79
C GLU A 232 -6.12 35.96 -19.95
N LEU A 233 -5.98 36.71 -18.85
CA LEU A 233 -6.12 38.17 -18.83
C LEU A 233 -4.94 38.91 -19.52
N SER A 234 -3.80 38.23 -19.71
CA SER A 234 -2.62 38.81 -20.38
C SER A 234 -2.84 39.07 -21.87
N SER A 235 -3.85 38.42 -22.47
CA SER A 235 -4.22 38.57 -23.88
C SER A 235 -5.01 39.85 -24.22
N GLY A 236 -5.46 40.60 -23.20
CA GLY A 236 -6.31 41.78 -23.34
C GLY A 236 -5.63 43.12 -23.00
N THR A 237 -6.43 44.19 -22.97
CA THR A 237 -5.99 45.52 -22.53
C THR A 237 -5.52 45.48 -21.07
N GLY A 238 -4.27 45.88 -20.80
CA GLY A 238 -3.63 45.72 -19.49
C GLY A 238 -2.76 44.46 -19.34
N GLY A 239 -2.50 43.75 -20.43
CA GLY A 239 -1.75 42.48 -20.43
C GLY A 239 -0.35 42.54 -19.81
N GLY A 240 0.30 43.70 -19.77
CA GLY A 240 1.61 43.87 -19.13
C GLY A 240 1.60 43.59 -17.62
N LEU A 241 0.53 43.97 -16.89
CA LEU A 241 0.40 43.67 -15.47
C LEU A 241 0.11 42.18 -15.26
N TRP A 242 -0.82 41.62 -16.03
CA TRP A 242 -1.25 40.24 -15.88
C TRP A 242 -0.18 39.22 -16.30
N ALA A 243 0.68 39.57 -17.25
CA ALA A 243 1.87 38.77 -17.56
C ALA A 243 2.83 38.69 -16.36
N VAL A 244 3.04 39.80 -15.65
CA VAL A 244 3.87 39.83 -14.44
C VAL A 244 3.23 39.07 -13.29
N VAL A 245 1.90 39.15 -13.12
CA VAL A 245 1.17 38.34 -12.13
C VAL A 245 1.30 36.83 -12.43
N SER A 246 1.16 36.44 -13.70
CA SER A 246 1.30 35.03 -14.11
C SER A 246 2.72 34.51 -13.88
N ALA A 247 3.75 35.33 -14.18
CA ALA A 247 5.15 35.01 -13.91
C ALA A 247 5.42 34.87 -12.41
N ALA A 248 4.95 35.81 -11.57
CA ALA A 248 5.11 35.74 -10.12
C ALA A 248 4.45 34.49 -9.51
N ALA A 249 3.30 34.06 -10.05
CA ALA A 249 2.67 32.81 -9.64
C ALA A 249 3.47 31.58 -10.10
N ALA A 250 4.09 31.62 -11.29
CA ALA A 250 4.99 30.56 -11.74
C ALA A 250 6.26 30.46 -10.87
N ASP A 251 6.84 31.59 -10.48
CA ASP A 251 7.99 31.64 -9.56
C ASP A 251 7.65 31.01 -8.20
N TYR A 252 6.44 31.26 -7.69
CA TYR A 252 5.97 30.61 -6.47
C TYR A 252 5.81 29.09 -6.63
N LEU A 253 5.30 28.61 -7.77
CA LEU A 253 5.17 27.17 -8.02
C LEU A 253 6.54 26.47 -8.03
N MET A 254 7.59 27.13 -8.52
CA MET A 254 8.97 26.60 -8.42
C MET A 254 9.46 26.52 -6.97
N LEU A 255 9.09 27.50 -6.12
CA LEU A 255 9.38 27.45 -4.68
C LEU A 255 8.63 26.29 -4.01
N SER A 256 7.33 26.14 -4.28
CA SER A 256 6.52 25.04 -3.74
C SER A 256 7.08 23.67 -4.16
N GLU A 257 7.57 23.55 -5.40
CA GLU A 257 8.22 22.33 -5.87
C GLU A 257 9.49 22.02 -5.08
N GLY A 258 10.38 22.98 -4.87
CA GLY A 258 11.58 22.78 -4.05
C GLY A 258 11.26 22.40 -2.59
N VAL A 259 10.15 22.90 -2.05
CA VAL A 259 9.66 22.50 -0.71
C VAL A 259 9.14 21.07 -0.74
N ARG A 260 8.43 20.66 -1.80
CA ARG A 260 7.96 19.28 -2.00
C ARG A 260 9.13 18.29 -2.14
N GLU A 261 10.15 18.64 -2.92
CA GLU A 261 11.37 17.82 -3.09
C GLU A 261 12.13 17.62 -1.76
N GLY A 262 12.04 18.59 -0.84
CA GLY A 262 12.62 18.54 0.50
C GLY A 262 11.80 17.77 1.55
N LEU A 263 10.59 17.31 1.21
CA LEU A 263 9.81 16.40 2.05
C LEU A 263 10.42 15.00 2.04
N THR A 264 10.13 14.21 3.08
CA THR A 264 10.48 12.78 3.09
C THR A 264 9.69 11.99 2.04
N THR A 265 10.15 10.79 1.69
CA THR A 265 9.45 9.89 0.76
C THR A 265 8.01 9.63 1.20
N TYR A 266 7.80 9.35 2.49
CA TYR A 266 6.45 9.15 3.05
C TYR A 266 5.54 10.38 2.88
N GLU A 267 6.05 11.57 3.15
CA GLU A 267 5.30 12.82 2.98
C GLU A 267 4.98 13.09 1.50
N GLN A 268 5.91 12.81 0.59
CA GLN A 268 5.70 12.96 -0.86
C GLN A 268 4.62 12.00 -1.36
N GLU A 269 4.63 10.75 -0.88
CA GLU A 269 3.63 9.75 -1.24
C GLU A 269 2.24 10.12 -0.73
N LEU A 270 2.12 10.48 0.56
CA LEU A 270 0.86 10.97 1.12
C LEU A 270 0.32 12.19 0.36
N PHE A 271 1.22 13.12 0.01
CA PHE A 271 0.85 14.29 -0.78
C PHE A 271 0.35 13.92 -2.18
N ARG A 272 0.99 12.95 -2.85
CA ARG A 272 0.56 12.45 -4.16
C ARG A 272 -0.83 11.81 -4.07
N THR A 273 -1.00 10.86 -3.17
CA THR A 273 -2.26 10.12 -2.97
C THR A 273 -3.41 11.07 -2.67
N ALA A 274 -3.21 12.07 -1.81
CA ALA A 274 -4.25 13.05 -1.49
C ALA A 274 -4.63 13.97 -2.67
N TYR A 275 -3.71 14.18 -3.62
CA TYR A 275 -3.91 15.10 -4.74
C TYR A 275 -4.52 14.43 -5.97
N GLU A 276 -4.46 13.10 -6.07
CA GLU A 276 -5.03 12.32 -7.18
C GLU A 276 -6.40 11.75 -6.76
N PRO A 277 -7.53 12.25 -7.30
CA PRO A 277 -8.88 11.85 -6.88
C PRO A 277 -9.11 10.34 -6.97
N GLU A 278 -8.70 9.72 -8.08
CA GLU A 278 -8.86 8.28 -8.29
C GLU A 278 -8.11 7.46 -7.23
N TRP A 279 -6.94 7.90 -6.75
CA TRP A 279 -6.23 7.21 -5.69
C TRP A 279 -6.90 7.36 -4.34
N ARG A 280 -7.47 8.54 -4.03
CA ARG A 280 -8.27 8.72 -2.82
C ARG A 280 -9.48 7.80 -2.81
N ASP A 281 -10.16 7.69 -3.96
CA ASP A 281 -11.34 6.84 -4.11
C ASP A 281 -10.96 5.36 -3.96
N ARG A 282 -9.89 4.91 -4.61
CA ARG A 282 -9.31 3.56 -4.43
C ARG A 282 -8.96 3.27 -2.97
N GLU A 283 -8.26 4.19 -2.30
CA GLU A 283 -7.88 4.02 -0.90
C GLU A 283 -9.13 3.92 0.00
N GLY A 284 -10.14 4.76 -0.24
CA GLY A 284 -11.43 4.69 0.46
C GLY A 284 -12.17 3.35 0.24
N MET A 285 -12.16 2.81 -0.99
CA MET A 285 -12.74 1.50 -1.28
C MET A 285 -12.02 0.36 -0.54
N LEU A 286 -10.69 0.40 -0.50
CA LEU A 286 -9.87 -0.59 0.21
C LEU A 286 -10.05 -0.48 1.73
N GLU A 287 -10.15 0.73 2.27
CA GLU A 287 -10.48 0.97 3.68
C GLU A 287 -11.83 0.36 4.07
N ALA A 288 -12.87 0.65 3.29
CA ALA A 288 -14.20 0.11 3.52
C ALA A 288 -14.22 -1.43 3.42
N TYR A 289 -13.45 -2.00 2.50
CA TYR A 289 -13.28 -3.45 2.39
C TYR A 289 -12.62 -4.03 3.64
N LEU A 290 -11.49 -3.48 4.09
CA LEU A 290 -10.76 -4.00 5.25
C LEU A 290 -11.59 -3.92 6.53
N LEU A 291 -12.37 -2.84 6.71
CA LEU A 291 -13.27 -2.70 7.85
C LEU A 291 -14.37 -3.77 7.84
N ARG A 292 -14.88 -4.11 6.65
CA ARG A 292 -15.85 -5.20 6.48
C ARG A 292 -15.21 -6.58 6.73
N ASP A 293 -14.04 -6.83 6.15
CA ASP A 293 -13.33 -8.11 6.24
C ASP A 293 -12.92 -8.42 7.70
N ALA A 294 -12.47 -7.42 8.45
CA ALA A 294 -12.18 -7.55 9.89
C ALA A 294 -13.37 -8.10 10.70
N SER A 295 -14.60 -7.76 10.31
CA SER A 295 -15.83 -8.23 10.95
C SER A 295 -16.25 -9.65 10.55
N ALA A 296 -15.70 -10.21 9.46
CA ALA A 296 -16.00 -11.55 8.97
C ALA A 296 -15.30 -12.66 9.78
N GLY A 297 -14.49 -12.28 10.78
CA GLY A 297 -13.67 -13.17 11.59
C GLY A 297 -12.34 -13.50 10.88
N PRO A 298 -11.27 -13.79 11.63
CA PRO A 298 -9.96 -14.00 11.01
C PRO A 298 -10.04 -15.21 10.10
N HIS A 299 -9.73 -15.05 8.81
CA HIS A 299 -9.05 -16.12 8.08
C HIS A 299 -7.65 -16.17 8.70
N PRO A 300 -7.38 -17.07 9.68
CA PRO A 300 -6.15 -16.96 10.43
C PRO A 300 -5.01 -17.20 9.44
N ARG A 301 -4.17 -16.17 9.22
CA ARG A 301 -2.85 -16.37 8.61
C ARG A 301 -2.17 -17.40 9.48
N PRO A 302 -1.89 -18.62 8.98
CA PRO A 302 -1.05 -19.49 9.76
C PRO A 302 0.32 -18.84 9.80
N LEU A 303 0.71 -18.36 10.99
CA LEU A 303 2.12 -18.26 11.31
C LEU A 303 2.65 -19.66 11.07
N LEU A 304 3.36 -19.85 9.98
CA LEU A 304 4.07 -21.09 9.67
C LEU A 304 5.54 -20.81 10.00
N PRO A 305 5.90 -20.72 11.30
CA PRO A 305 7.28 -20.49 11.70
C PRO A 305 8.16 -21.70 11.38
N ASP A 306 7.57 -22.83 10.99
CA ASP A 306 8.24 -24.06 10.67
C ASP A 306 7.69 -24.64 9.34
N PRO A 307 8.54 -24.90 8.33
CA PRO A 307 8.18 -25.67 7.14
C PRO A 307 7.59 -27.06 7.46
N GLN A 308 7.86 -27.57 8.68
CA GLN A 308 7.31 -28.80 9.23
C GLN A 308 6.04 -28.59 10.09
N ALA A 309 5.49 -27.39 10.20
CA ALA A 309 4.18 -27.20 10.78
C ALA A 309 3.09 -27.76 9.84
N PRO A 310 2.07 -28.47 10.36
CA PRO A 310 0.91 -28.85 9.56
C PRO A 310 0.14 -27.59 9.15
N ALA A 311 -0.33 -27.55 7.90
CA ALA A 311 -1.26 -26.50 7.48
C ALA A 311 -2.56 -26.57 8.30
N PRO A 312 -3.24 -25.43 8.52
CA PRO A 312 -4.56 -25.42 9.16
C PRO A 312 -5.56 -26.38 8.52
N GLY A 313 -6.41 -26.99 9.35
CA GLY A 313 -7.42 -27.94 8.91
C GLY A 313 -8.35 -27.38 7.84
N TRP A 314 -8.71 -26.09 7.92
CA TRP A 314 -9.58 -25.44 6.95
C TRP A 314 -8.99 -25.43 5.53
N MET A 315 -7.66 -25.31 5.38
CA MET A 315 -7.00 -25.35 4.07
C MET A 315 -7.12 -26.75 3.45
N THR A 316 -7.01 -27.78 4.29
CA THR A 316 -7.19 -29.18 3.85
C THR A 316 -8.63 -29.42 3.40
N THR A 317 -9.62 -28.90 4.16
CA THR A 317 -11.03 -28.97 3.80
C THR A 317 -11.33 -28.26 2.47
N MET A 318 -10.77 -27.06 2.25
CA MET A 318 -10.94 -26.31 1.00
C MET A 318 -10.42 -27.08 -0.23
N VAL A 319 -9.25 -27.71 -0.10
CA VAL A 319 -8.69 -28.56 -1.17
C VAL A 319 -9.58 -29.77 -1.45
N GLN A 320 -10.13 -30.40 -0.40
CA GLN A 320 -11.03 -31.55 -0.54
C GLN A 320 -12.36 -31.16 -1.22
N LEU A 321 -13.01 -30.10 -0.75
CA LEU A 321 -14.29 -29.61 -1.31
C LEU A 321 -14.18 -29.28 -2.80
N ARG A 322 -13.07 -28.66 -3.22
CA ARG A 322 -12.90 -28.33 -4.65
C ARG A 322 -12.59 -29.56 -5.50
N ALA A 323 -11.86 -30.56 -4.95
CA ALA A 323 -11.66 -31.82 -5.65
C ALA A 323 -12.98 -32.56 -5.90
N GLU A 324 -13.91 -32.49 -4.94
CA GLU A 324 -15.27 -33.03 -5.06
C GLU A 324 -16.10 -32.27 -6.10
N ALA A 325 -16.05 -30.92 -6.09
CA ALA A 325 -16.75 -30.07 -7.06
C ALA A 325 -16.32 -30.33 -8.52
N THR A 326 -15.07 -30.72 -8.76
CA THR A 326 -14.55 -31.07 -10.09
C THR A 326 -14.88 -32.50 -10.56
N GLY A 327 -15.85 -33.17 -9.93
CA GLY A 327 -16.34 -34.49 -10.37
C GLY A 327 -15.29 -35.60 -10.30
N GLY A 328 -14.31 -35.48 -9.40
CA GLY A 328 -13.22 -36.44 -9.25
C GLY A 328 -12.12 -36.36 -10.32
N ALA A 329 -12.20 -35.42 -11.26
CA ALA A 329 -11.07 -35.05 -12.10
C ALA A 329 -9.99 -34.43 -11.21
N LYS A 330 -8.97 -35.23 -10.94
CA LYS A 330 -7.94 -34.93 -9.97
C LYS A 330 -7.00 -33.84 -10.53
N ALA A 331 -7.40 -32.56 -10.45
CA ALA A 331 -6.55 -31.41 -10.78
C ALA A 331 -5.16 -31.58 -10.14
N LYS A 332 -4.10 -31.36 -10.92
CA LYS A 332 -2.71 -31.57 -10.49
C LYS A 332 -2.26 -30.52 -9.46
N THR A 333 -2.87 -29.34 -9.53
CA THR A 333 -2.67 -28.20 -8.63
C THR A 333 -4.01 -27.64 -8.19
N PHE A 334 -4.07 -27.10 -6.98
CA PHE A 334 -5.17 -26.29 -6.45
C PHE A 334 -4.63 -24.90 -6.16
N THR A 335 -5.31 -23.84 -6.58
CA THR A 335 -4.92 -22.44 -6.36
C THR A 335 -6.05 -21.67 -5.67
N TRP A 336 -5.69 -20.78 -4.75
CA TRP A 336 -6.62 -19.93 -4.01
C TRP A 336 -5.98 -18.58 -3.72
N HIS A 337 -6.80 -17.54 -3.55
CA HIS A 337 -6.34 -16.21 -3.16
C HIS A 337 -7.20 -15.69 -2.00
N SER A 338 -6.62 -14.82 -1.16
CA SER A 338 -7.27 -14.22 0.00
C SER A 338 -6.47 -12.98 0.48
N LEU A 339 -6.94 -12.34 1.54
CA LEU A 339 -6.32 -11.17 2.19
C LEU A 339 -6.27 -11.37 3.71
N PRO A 340 -5.32 -12.13 4.27
CA PRO A 340 -5.07 -12.10 5.69
C PRO A 340 -4.60 -10.69 6.11
N GLY A 341 -5.52 -9.93 6.72
CA GLY A 341 -5.33 -8.51 6.99
C GLY A 341 -5.26 -7.72 5.68
N HIS A 342 -4.17 -6.98 5.49
CA HIS A 342 -3.99 -6.12 4.31
C HIS A 342 -3.06 -6.71 3.23
N THR A 343 -2.72 -8.00 3.29
CA THR A 343 -1.67 -8.59 2.44
C THR A 343 -2.26 -9.53 1.38
N PRO A 344 -2.08 -9.26 0.07
CA PRO A 344 -2.43 -10.21 -0.99
C PRO A 344 -1.75 -11.55 -0.77
N TRP A 345 -2.56 -12.59 -0.62
CA TRP A 345 -2.10 -13.93 -0.33
C TRP A 345 -2.62 -14.92 -1.35
N TRP A 346 -1.70 -15.63 -1.97
CA TRP A 346 -1.91 -16.76 -2.85
C TRP A 346 -1.47 -18.03 -2.17
N PHE A 347 -2.26 -19.07 -2.37
CA PHE A 347 -1.94 -20.40 -1.91
C PHE A 347 -2.08 -21.38 -3.07
N CYS A 348 -1.05 -22.22 -3.26
CA CYS A 348 -1.11 -23.36 -4.15
C CYS A 348 -0.86 -24.67 -3.39
N ALA A 349 -1.73 -25.67 -3.57
CA ALA A 349 -1.45 -27.05 -3.16
C ALA A 349 -1.07 -27.91 -4.35
N VAL A 350 0.09 -28.55 -4.25
CA VAL A 350 0.65 -29.47 -5.24
C VAL A 350 0.60 -30.91 -4.75
N ARG A 351 0.53 -31.86 -5.69
CA ARG A 351 0.63 -33.28 -5.37
C ARG A 351 2.08 -33.74 -5.24
N PRO A 352 2.33 -34.80 -4.47
CA PRO A 352 3.64 -35.45 -4.46
C PRO A 352 4.00 -35.95 -5.86
N GLY A 353 5.19 -35.62 -6.36
CA GLY A 353 5.64 -35.98 -7.71
C GLY A 353 6.41 -34.88 -8.43
N PRO A 354 6.36 -34.84 -9.77
CA PRO A 354 7.00 -33.79 -10.58
C PRO A 354 6.56 -32.37 -10.19
N GLU A 355 5.29 -32.20 -9.80
CA GLU A 355 4.72 -30.93 -9.36
C GLU A 355 5.43 -30.36 -8.12
N GLU A 356 5.74 -31.22 -7.14
CA GLU A 356 6.48 -30.82 -5.94
C GLU A 356 7.92 -30.37 -6.27
N HIS A 357 8.58 -31.03 -7.22
CA HIS A 357 9.93 -30.64 -7.66
C HIS A 357 9.92 -29.30 -8.41
N MET A 358 8.93 -29.09 -9.29
CA MET A 358 8.79 -27.84 -10.02
C MET A 358 8.41 -26.67 -9.12
N ALA A 359 7.54 -26.89 -8.15
CA ALA A 359 7.16 -25.85 -7.20
C ALA A 359 8.34 -25.46 -6.29
N ALA A 360 9.22 -26.41 -5.95
CA ALA A 360 10.49 -26.11 -5.29
C ALA A 360 11.43 -25.30 -6.19
N LYS A 361 11.41 -25.53 -7.51
CA LYS A 361 12.23 -24.79 -8.49
C LYS A 361 11.78 -23.34 -8.68
N LEU A 362 10.48 -23.10 -8.86
CA LEU A 362 9.86 -21.75 -8.93
C LEU A 362 10.40 -20.84 -7.82
N ALA A 363 10.57 -21.44 -6.66
CA ALA A 363 10.88 -20.75 -5.45
C ALA A 363 12.40 -20.64 -5.18
N HIS A 364 13.24 -21.36 -5.94
CA HIS A 364 14.69 -21.17 -5.96
C HIS A 364 15.13 -20.13 -7.00
N ASP A 365 14.54 -20.17 -8.20
CA ASP A 365 14.99 -19.34 -9.32
C ASP A 365 14.50 -17.89 -9.20
N GLY A 366 13.42 -17.65 -8.45
CA GLY A 366 12.84 -16.33 -8.22
C GLY A 366 12.31 -15.62 -9.49
N ARG A 367 12.40 -16.30 -10.64
CA ARG A 367 11.90 -15.81 -11.92
C ARG A 367 10.47 -16.30 -12.08
N VAL A 368 9.54 -15.37 -12.05
CA VAL A 368 8.12 -15.63 -12.26
C VAL A 368 7.67 -14.86 -13.48
N GLN A 369 6.98 -15.54 -14.40
CA GLN A 369 6.33 -14.93 -15.55
C GLN A 369 4.83 -14.77 -15.25
N PHE A 370 4.28 -13.67 -15.74
CA PHE A 370 2.86 -13.38 -15.69
C PHE A 370 2.28 -13.50 -17.09
N GLU A 371 1.13 -14.15 -17.21
CA GLU A 371 0.31 -14.02 -18.41
C GLU A 371 -1.08 -13.57 -17.98
N VAL A 372 -1.55 -12.50 -18.61
CA VAL A 372 -2.86 -11.91 -18.33
C VAL A 372 -3.54 -11.61 -19.65
N ASP A 373 -4.78 -12.06 -19.76
CA ASP A 373 -5.67 -11.69 -20.86
C ASP A 373 -6.23 -10.30 -20.60
N LYS A 374 -5.99 -9.35 -21.51
CA LYS A 374 -6.49 -7.98 -21.41
C LYS A 374 -8.01 -7.90 -21.34
N SER A 375 -8.72 -8.88 -21.88
CA SER A 375 -10.18 -8.97 -21.82
C SER A 375 -10.69 -9.49 -20.48
N THR A 376 -9.84 -10.21 -19.72
CA THR A 376 -10.16 -10.73 -18.39
C THR A 376 -9.02 -10.49 -17.39
N PRO A 377 -8.75 -9.22 -16.99
CA PRO A 377 -7.62 -8.88 -16.10
C PRO A 377 -7.65 -9.53 -14.71
N GLY A 378 -8.78 -10.10 -14.30
CA GLY A 378 -8.92 -10.90 -13.08
C GLY A 378 -8.47 -12.36 -13.22
N ASP A 379 -8.01 -12.81 -14.37
CA ASP A 379 -7.55 -14.18 -14.60
C ASP A 379 -6.03 -14.23 -14.83
N LEU A 380 -5.28 -14.41 -13.74
CA LEU A 380 -3.82 -14.35 -13.74
C LEU A 380 -3.20 -15.74 -13.87
N LEU A 381 -2.27 -15.91 -14.81
CA LEU A 381 -1.39 -17.07 -14.88
C LEU A 381 0.00 -16.71 -14.37
N VAL A 382 0.51 -17.50 -13.44
CA VAL A 382 1.79 -17.29 -12.77
C VAL A 382 2.64 -18.54 -12.91
N GLY A 383 3.79 -18.46 -13.56
CA GLY A 383 4.60 -19.65 -13.88
C GLY A 383 6.10 -19.36 -13.98
N LEU A 384 6.87 -20.40 -14.31
CA LEU A 384 8.28 -20.28 -14.71
C LEU A 384 8.38 -19.84 -16.18
N PRO A 385 9.48 -19.19 -16.59
CA PRO A 385 9.71 -18.83 -17.99
C PRO A 385 9.75 -20.03 -18.96
N ASP A 386 9.41 -19.76 -20.23
CA ASP A 386 9.29 -20.74 -21.32
C ASP A 386 10.63 -21.36 -21.80
N ASP A 387 11.79 -20.81 -21.43
CA ASP A 387 13.13 -21.25 -21.89
C ASP A 387 13.64 -22.53 -21.18
N GLU A 388 12.82 -23.07 -20.29
CA GLU A 388 13.07 -24.27 -19.52
C GLU A 388 12.49 -25.52 -20.23
N PRO A 389 13.29 -26.49 -20.68
CA PRO A 389 12.82 -27.61 -21.51
C PRO A 389 11.84 -28.59 -20.81
N GLU A 390 11.61 -28.42 -19.50
CA GLU A 390 10.69 -29.21 -18.69
C GLU A 390 9.39 -28.44 -18.27
N THR A 391 9.20 -27.17 -18.66
CA THR A 391 8.22 -26.24 -18.03
C THR A 391 6.83 -26.13 -18.64
N PHE A 392 6.43 -26.91 -19.65
CA PHE A 392 5.02 -26.83 -20.12
C PHE A 392 3.98 -27.23 -19.04
N LEU A 393 4.45 -27.76 -17.91
CA LEU A 393 3.65 -28.15 -16.77
C LEU A 393 3.71 -27.08 -15.67
N HIS A 394 2.63 -26.29 -15.64
CA HIS A 394 1.98 -25.63 -14.50
C HIS A 394 2.18 -24.12 -14.36
N HIS A 395 1.48 -23.35 -15.19
CA HIS A 395 1.02 -22.03 -14.75
C HIS A 395 0.00 -22.20 -13.62
N LEU A 396 0.23 -21.50 -12.52
CA LEU A 396 -0.72 -21.34 -11.42
C LEU A 396 -1.75 -20.28 -11.83
N ARG A 397 -3.02 -20.69 -11.91
CA ARG A 397 -4.11 -19.79 -12.31
C ARG A 397 -4.81 -19.22 -11.08
N PHE A 398 -4.82 -17.90 -10.92
CA PHE A 398 -5.56 -17.21 -9.87
C PHE A 398 -6.68 -16.38 -10.52
N ARG A 399 -7.93 -16.73 -10.20
CA ARG A 399 -9.13 -16.11 -10.76
C ARG A 399 -9.85 -15.29 -9.71
N TYR A 400 -10.02 -14.01 -9.98
CA TYR A 400 -10.87 -13.08 -9.23
C TYR A 400 -12.19 -12.95 -9.97
N ASP A 401 -13.31 -13.20 -9.30
CA ASP A 401 -14.64 -13.08 -9.91
C ASP A 401 -15.00 -11.60 -10.14
N GLU A 402 -15.30 -11.25 -11.40
CA GLU A 402 -15.66 -9.88 -11.78
C GLU A 402 -17.03 -9.43 -11.25
N ASN A 403 -17.85 -10.38 -10.77
CA ASN A 403 -19.16 -10.11 -10.20
C ASN A 403 -19.17 -10.10 -8.67
N ASP A 404 -18.03 -10.44 -8.04
CA ASP A 404 -17.88 -10.41 -6.59
C ASP A 404 -17.08 -9.17 -6.16
N ARG A 405 -17.73 -8.32 -5.35
CA ARG A 405 -17.12 -7.11 -4.81
C ARG A 405 -15.88 -7.42 -3.97
N ASP A 406 -15.86 -8.52 -3.22
CA ASP A 406 -14.72 -8.89 -2.40
C ASP A 406 -13.51 -9.27 -3.27
N ASP A 407 -13.73 -10.06 -4.32
CA ASP A 407 -12.67 -10.44 -5.26
C ASP A 407 -12.13 -9.25 -6.04
N LEU A 408 -12.98 -8.30 -6.44
CA LEU A 408 -12.53 -7.05 -7.06
C LEU A 408 -11.70 -6.19 -6.10
N CYS A 409 -12.10 -6.08 -4.82
CA CYS A 409 -11.28 -5.40 -3.81
C CYS A 409 -9.93 -6.11 -3.60
N ARG A 410 -9.89 -7.45 -3.63
CA ARG A 410 -8.65 -8.23 -3.55
C ARG A 410 -7.74 -8.00 -4.76
N LEU A 411 -8.32 -7.92 -5.96
CA LEU A 411 -7.58 -7.58 -7.18
C LEU A 411 -7.04 -6.14 -7.14
N LEU A 412 -7.84 -5.18 -6.67
CA LEU A 412 -7.40 -3.80 -6.46
C LEU A 412 -6.28 -3.70 -5.42
N MET A 413 -6.35 -4.50 -4.36
CA MET A 413 -5.31 -4.59 -3.33
C MET A 413 -4.00 -5.14 -3.90
N LEU A 414 -4.09 -6.19 -4.72
CA LEU A 414 -2.94 -6.75 -5.44
C LEU A 414 -2.27 -5.71 -6.34
N ALA A 415 -3.06 -4.96 -7.13
CA ALA A 415 -2.56 -3.93 -8.02
C ALA A 415 -1.87 -2.79 -7.26
N THR A 416 -2.51 -2.31 -6.18
CA THR A 416 -2.03 -1.22 -5.33
C THR A 416 -0.71 -1.59 -4.67
N THR A 417 -0.65 -2.75 -4.02
CA THR A 417 0.56 -3.23 -3.34
C THR A 417 1.66 -3.62 -4.33
N GLY A 418 1.30 -4.18 -5.48
CA GLY A 418 2.22 -4.60 -6.54
C GLY A 418 2.90 -5.94 -6.30
N TRP A 419 2.41 -6.75 -5.38
CA TRP A 419 2.97 -8.06 -5.08
C TRP A 419 1.95 -8.95 -4.36
N ALA A 420 2.17 -10.26 -4.41
CA ALA A 420 1.48 -11.23 -3.58
C ALA A 420 2.46 -12.14 -2.85
N ARG A 421 2.10 -12.54 -1.63
CA ARG A 421 2.74 -13.68 -0.97
C ARG A 421 2.16 -14.97 -1.59
N LEU A 422 3.01 -15.88 -2.05
CA LEU A 422 2.61 -17.20 -2.53
C LEU A 422 3.11 -18.29 -1.57
N ASP A 423 2.18 -18.99 -0.92
CA ASP A 423 2.45 -20.20 -0.15
C ASP A 423 2.23 -21.45 -1.01
N ILE A 424 3.28 -22.24 -1.19
CA ILE A 424 3.27 -23.51 -1.90
C ILE A 424 3.20 -24.63 -0.87
N LEU A 425 2.15 -25.45 -0.92
CA LEU A 425 1.93 -26.57 0.00
C LEU A 425 1.96 -27.92 -0.73
N ALA A 426 2.46 -28.96 -0.06
CA ALA A 426 2.41 -30.34 -0.53
C ALA A 426 1.63 -31.24 0.43
N ALA A 427 1.01 -32.28 -0.11
CA ALA A 427 0.37 -33.31 0.70
C ALA A 427 1.41 -34.12 1.51
N ARG A 428 1.11 -34.38 2.78
CA ARG A 428 1.89 -35.29 3.64
C ARG A 428 1.49 -36.73 3.41
N GLN A 429 2.44 -37.65 3.54
CA GLN A 429 2.17 -39.09 3.53
C GLN A 429 1.20 -39.52 4.65
N ALA A 430 1.22 -38.85 5.80
CA ALA A 430 0.34 -39.10 6.93
C ALA A 430 -1.04 -38.40 6.85
N GLY A 431 -1.34 -37.73 5.72
CA GLY A 431 -2.52 -36.88 5.58
C GLY A 431 -2.26 -35.41 5.97
N GLY A 432 -3.01 -34.49 5.36
CA GLY A 432 -2.85 -33.04 5.53
C GLY A 432 -1.82 -32.40 4.58
N LEU A 433 -1.65 -31.09 4.69
CA LEU A 433 -0.72 -30.29 3.87
C LEU A 433 0.48 -29.82 4.73
N ARG A 434 1.65 -29.71 4.09
CA ARG A 434 2.86 -29.07 4.64
C ARG A 434 3.26 -27.92 3.75
N VAL A 435 3.87 -26.89 4.32
CA VAL A 435 4.45 -25.80 3.55
C VAL A 435 5.73 -26.29 2.91
N LEU A 436 5.82 -26.22 1.59
CA LEU A 436 7.08 -26.41 0.88
C LEU A 436 7.90 -25.13 0.92
N GLN A 437 7.27 -24.02 0.55
CA GLN A 437 7.93 -22.74 0.46
C GLN A 437 6.93 -21.59 0.48
N THR A 438 7.39 -20.43 0.96
CA THR A 438 6.72 -19.15 0.80
C THR A 438 7.61 -18.25 -0.03
N VAL A 439 7.06 -17.62 -1.06
CA VAL A 439 7.77 -16.64 -1.89
C VAL A 439 6.98 -15.35 -2.03
N ARG A 440 7.69 -14.26 -2.23
CA ARG A 440 7.11 -13.02 -2.72
C ARG A 440 7.07 -13.08 -4.24
N VAL A 441 5.93 -12.77 -4.82
CA VAL A 441 5.74 -12.63 -6.26
C VAL A 441 5.46 -11.16 -6.56
N ASP A 442 6.42 -10.47 -7.18
CA ASP A 442 6.24 -9.09 -7.61
C ASP A 442 5.42 -9.05 -8.90
N VAL A 443 4.38 -8.21 -8.94
CA VAL A 443 3.50 -8.05 -10.10
C VAL A 443 4.10 -6.98 -11.02
N PRO A 444 4.32 -7.27 -12.32
CA PRO A 444 4.83 -6.30 -13.28
C PRO A 444 3.98 -5.04 -13.36
N GLY A 445 4.61 -3.87 -13.58
CA GLY A 445 3.92 -2.57 -13.61
C GLY A 445 2.71 -2.54 -14.56
N GLU A 446 2.88 -3.03 -15.79
CA GLU A 446 1.79 -3.06 -16.78
C GLU A 446 0.61 -3.92 -16.34
N VAL A 447 0.87 -5.04 -15.63
CA VAL A 447 -0.17 -5.90 -15.08
C VAL A 447 -0.86 -5.23 -13.89
N ARG A 448 -0.09 -4.56 -13.01
CA ARG A 448 -0.66 -3.78 -11.90
C ARG A 448 -1.62 -2.71 -12.39
N ASP A 449 -1.19 -1.93 -13.38
CA ASP A 449 -1.99 -0.85 -13.94
C ASP A 449 -3.27 -1.39 -14.58
N LEU A 450 -3.15 -2.45 -15.41
CA LEU A 450 -4.29 -3.11 -16.05
C LEU A 450 -5.30 -3.64 -15.01
N CYS A 451 -4.84 -4.43 -14.04
CA CYS A 451 -5.69 -5.01 -13.00
C CYS A 451 -6.31 -3.93 -12.10
N GLY A 452 -5.54 -2.90 -11.75
CA GLY A 452 -5.98 -1.80 -10.89
C GLY A 452 -7.06 -0.94 -11.54
N GLU A 453 -6.86 -0.53 -12.79
CA GLU A 453 -7.87 0.21 -13.56
C GLU A 453 -9.15 -0.61 -13.77
N TYR A 454 -9.00 -1.90 -14.10
CA TYR A 454 -10.13 -2.79 -14.31
C TYR A 454 -10.94 -2.97 -13.01
N ALA A 455 -10.28 -3.33 -11.91
CA ALA A 455 -10.94 -3.56 -10.63
C ALA A 455 -11.64 -2.28 -10.12
N TYR A 456 -10.97 -1.14 -10.21
CA TYR A 456 -11.53 0.15 -9.83
C TYR A 456 -12.80 0.48 -10.62
N ARG A 457 -12.73 0.40 -11.95
CA ARG A 457 -13.90 0.71 -12.81
C ARG A 457 -15.08 -0.20 -12.53
N ARG A 458 -14.84 -1.51 -12.33
CA ARG A 458 -15.91 -2.47 -11.99
C ARG A 458 -16.53 -2.18 -10.63
N LEU A 459 -15.73 -1.80 -9.64
CA LEU A 459 -16.23 -1.39 -8.33
C LEU A 459 -17.08 -0.12 -8.42
N GLU A 460 -16.65 0.90 -9.18
CA GLU A 460 -17.45 2.09 -9.44
C GLU A 460 -18.79 1.78 -10.13
N GLU A 461 -18.79 0.88 -11.12
CA GLU A 461 -20.01 0.41 -11.79
C GLU A 461 -20.99 -0.25 -10.81
N MET A 462 -20.47 -1.05 -9.86
CA MET A 462 -21.28 -1.70 -8.82
C MET A 462 -21.86 -0.70 -7.82
N GLU A 463 -21.11 0.33 -7.43
CA GLU A 463 -21.57 1.37 -6.50
C GLU A 463 -22.59 2.32 -7.16
N GLY A 464 -22.37 2.70 -8.41
CA GLY A 464 -23.29 3.53 -9.21
C GLY A 464 -24.56 2.80 -9.67
N GLY A 465 -24.59 1.47 -9.60
CA GLY A 465 -25.74 0.65 -9.94
C GLY A 465 -26.94 0.80 -9.00
N HIS A 466 -26.72 1.26 -7.76
CA HIS A 466 -27.79 1.45 -6.78
C HIS A 466 -28.68 2.69 -7.01
N ASP A 467 -28.25 3.64 -7.83
CA ASP A 467 -29.04 4.85 -8.17
C ASP A 467 -29.94 4.68 -9.41
N SER A 468 -29.94 3.52 -10.06
CA SER A 468 -30.75 3.28 -11.28
C SER A 468 -32.03 2.46 -11.06
N VAL A 469 -32.33 2.03 -9.83
CA VAL A 469 -33.59 1.35 -9.48
C VAL A 469 -34.26 2.05 -8.30
N THR A 470 -34.71 3.29 -8.51
CA THR A 470 -35.92 3.86 -7.88
C THR A 470 -36.31 5.15 -8.60
N GLY A 471 -36.77 5.01 -9.85
CA GLY A 471 -37.71 5.99 -10.40
C GLY A 471 -39.03 5.91 -9.61
N GLY A 472 -39.19 6.74 -8.58
CA GLY A 472 -40.42 6.72 -7.78
C GLY A 472 -40.43 7.64 -6.56
N ALA A 473 -40.49 8.95 -6.79
CA ALA A 473 -41.14 9.96 -5.95
C ALA A 473 -40.87 10.03 -4.42
N GLY A 474 -40.18 11.10 -4.01
CA GLY A 474 -40.77 12.06 -3.05
C GLY A 474 -40.27 12.07 -1.60
N HIS A 475 -39.72 13.25 -1.24
CA HIS A 475 -39.78 13.94 0.07
C HIS A 475 -38.73 13.60 1.16
N SER A 476 -37.76 14.53 1.25
CA SER A 476 -37.30 15.26 2.45
C SER A 476 -37.10 14.55 3.79
N GLY A 477 -35.83 14.51 4.21
CA GLY A 477 -35.37 15.00 5.52
C GLY A 477 -35.38 14.00 6.70
N GLY A 478 -34.24 13.87 7.38
CA GLY A 478 -34.19 13.46 8.79
C GLY A 478 -33.10 12.46 9.17
N ASP A 479 -32.04 12.99 9.78
CA ASP A 479 -31.15 12.45 10.82
C ASP A 479 -30.43 11.08 10.74
N PRO A 480 -29.15 11.03 11.18
CA PRO A 480 -28.37 9.81 11.35
C PRO A 480 -28.48 9.30 12.80
N ASN A 481 -29.19 8.19 12.99
CA ASN A 481 -28.98 7.24 14.08
C ASN A 481 -30.07 6.18 14.00
N LEU A 482 -29.69 4.91 13.81
CA LEU A 482 -30.31 3.75 14.46
C LEU A 482 -29.41 2.54 14.21
N LEU A 483 -28.63 2.21 15.25
CA LEU A 483 -28.14 0.87 15.47
C LEU A 483 -29.29 -0.03 15.93
N ALA A 484 -29.13 -1.32 15.60
CA ALA A 484 -29.64 -2.51 16.29
C ALA A 484 -30.84 -3.23 15.67
N ASP A 485 -30.61 -4.54 15.58
CA ASP A 485 -31.52 -5.68 15.56
C ASP A 485 -32.31 -5.95 14.29
N GLU A 486 -31.87 -6.93 13.50
CA GLU A 486 -32.80 -7.85 12.85
C GLU A 486 -32.29 -9.29 12.86
N GLU A 487 -33.19 -10.16 13.32
CA GLU A 487 -33.00 -11.54 13.73
C GLU A 487 -32.72 -12.49 12.57
N TRP A 488 -32.00 -13.57 12.91
CA TRP A 488 -31.84 -14.77 12.13
C TRP A 488 -33.19 -15.37 11.71
N GLY A 489 -33.55 -15.22 10.45
CA GLY A 489 -34.66 -15.92 9.82
C GLY A 489 -34.17 -17.13 9.03
N GLU A 490 -34.31 -18.32 9.62
CA GLU A 490 -34.32 -19.60 8.90
C GLU A 490 -35.37 -19.55 7.77
N ASN A 491 -34.98 -19.77 6.51
CA ASN A 491 -35.86 -20.36 5.51
C ASN A 491 -35.09 -20.93 4.30
N LEU A 492 -34.94 -22.25 4.35
CA LEU A 492 -35.31 -23.22 3.31
C LEU A 492 -34.94 -22.94 1.85
N VAL A 493 -33.88 -23.64 1.46
CA VAL A 493 -33.61 -24.26 0.15
C VAL A 493 -34.86 -24.54 -0.67
N THR A 494 -34.90 -24.01 -1.89
CA THR A 494 -35.62 -24.62 -3.02
C THR A 494 -34.65 -24.87 -4.17
N TYR A 495 -34.38 -26.16 -4.40
CA TYR A 495 -33.70 -26.70 -5.57
C TYR A 495 -34.51 -26.38 -6.84
N GLU A 496 -33.91 -25.73 -7.84
CA GLU A 496 -34.34 -25.83 -9.23
C GLU A 496 -33.33 -26.67 -10.02
N GLU A 497 -33.82 -27.65 -10.78
CA GLU A 497 -33.02 -28.57 -11.60
C GLU A 497 -32.27 -27.83 -12.73
N PRO A 498 -31.01 -28.18 -13.03
CA PRO A 498 -30.31 -27.61 -14.17
C PRO A 498 -30.75 -28.24 -15.50
N PRO A 499 -30.78 -27.49 -16.62
CA PRO A 499 -31.01 -28.05 -17.94
C PRO A 499 -29.83 -28.92 -18.41
N ARG A 500 -30.17 -29.98 -19.14
CA ARG A 500 -29.31 -31.08 -19.61
C ARG A 500 -28.22 -30.66 -20.59
N GLU A 501 -27.07 -31.32 -20.42
CA GLU A 501 -26.01 -31.70 -21.37
C GLU A 501 -25.97 -30.99 -22.73
N ARG A 502 -24.93 -30.17 -22.91
CA ARG A 502 -24.24 -30.05 -24.20
C ARG A 502 -22.88 -30.74 -24.08
N GLU A 503 -22.63 -31.63 -25.03
CA GLU A 503 -21.43 -32.44 -25.17
C GLU A 503 -20.15 -31.57 -25.13
N ALA A 504 -19.22 -31.97 -24.26
CA ALA A 504 -17.90 -31.39 -24.18
C ALA A 504 -17.08 -31.78 -25.42
N THR A 505 -16.65 -30.78 -26.18
CA THR A 505 -15.58 -30.95 -27.18
C THR A 505 -14.25 -30.78 -26.47
N PRO A 506 -13.30 -31.73 -26.57
CA PRO A 506 -11.97 -31.55 -26.01
C PRO A 506 -11.15 -30.68 -26.97
N VAL A 507 -10.81 -29.47 -26.56
CA VAL A 507 -9.80 -28.65 -27.24
C VAL A 507 -8.66 -28.42 -26.26
N PHE A 508 -7.70 -29.34 -26.26
CA PHE A 508 -6.32 -29.00 -25.90
C PHE A 508 -5.63 -28.70 -27.23
N ASP A 509 -5.44 -27.42 -27.53
CA ASP A 509 -4.52 -26.97 -28.58
C ASP A 509 -3.87 -25.65 -28.14
N GLY A 510 -2.59 -25.49 -28.50
CA GLY A 510 -1.64 -24.57 -27.87
C GLY A 510 -1.99 -23.07 -27.93
N GLY A 511 -1.62 -22.36 -26.86
CA GLY A 511 -1.84 -20.94 -26.63
C GLY A 511 -2.98 -20.73 -25.62
N LEU A 512 -2.66 -20.65 -24.33
CA LEU A 512 -3.68 -20.50 -23.26
C LEU A 512 -4.51 -19.22 -23.39
N PHE A 513 -4.01 -18.22 -24.11
CA PHE A 513 -4.75 -17.06 -24.60
C PHE A 513 -4.34 -16.71 -26.04
N GLN A 514 -5.13 -15.87 -26.71
CA GLN A 514 -4.75 -15.34 -28.02
C GLN A 514 -3.59 -14.35 -27.88
N ARG A 515 -2.51 -14.56 -28.66
CA ARG A 515 -1.24 -13.80 -28.53
C ARG A 515 -1.39 -12.29 -28.68
N ASP A 516 -2.36 -11.83 -29.46
CA ASP A 516 -2.53 -10.41 -29.73
C ASP A 516 -3.20 -9.67 -28.55
N ASP A 517 -3.81 -10.40 -27.61
CA ASP A 517 -4.58 -9.87 -26.47
C ASP A 517 -3.89 -10.06 -25.10
N MET A 518 -2.65 -10.57 -25.08
CA MET A 518 -1.88 -10.80 -23.85
C MET A 518 -0.93 -9.65 -23.48
N LEU A 519 -0.64 -9.54 -22.18
CA LEU A 519 0.60 -8.96 -21.64
C LEU A 519 1.47 -10.10 -21.08
N PHE A 520 2.78 -10.03 -21.35
CA PHE A 520 3.80 -10.98 -20.90
C PHE A 520 4.70 -10.36 -19.83
#